data_AF-A0A2P2DEN6-F1
#
_entry.id   AF-A0A2P2DEN6-F1
#
_cell.length_a   1.000
_cell.length_b   1.000
_cell.length_c   1.000
_cell.angle_alpha   90.00
_cell.angle_beta   90.00
_cell.angle_gamma   90.00
#
_symmetry.space_group_name_H-M   'P 1'
#
loop_
_entity.id
_entity.type
_entity.pdbx_description
1 polymer ?
#
loop_
_entity_poly.entity_id
_entity_poly.type
_entity_poly.pdbx_seq_one_letter_code
_entity_poly.pdbx_strand_id
1 'polypeptide(L)'
;MKFPKESAKTLKTYSNKANKMKQYSLLFLLFIFPTILLGDEIKPKTLIDYEPILRNAITQFETVFKSSPKKHDLVEQKVNFMISQAMKGEITFLIDVNGNQDLSAMGFVDFYNENKKPAIVIGTYFLDQFDKNPSIFYSALVHEFTHAYDFFNSQRYFLFYKNNRIVKALFEADAYAIESLFIQNYLVTQKIKLTKFEQFLIDDFEKTQLSKIILINQIASLPLLHAFLEIRDSKDSIEKKVTSLNDIGKNLIEKFDSIKGLKDYDNKMEIIAFYFTYHLLLDQLVYDIEQKESEVMIEPETFSLQKYPALFQTKKQITEKVKSYENEFEDYILKENQRIRTEI
;
A
#
# COMPACT_ATOMS: atom_id res chain seq x y z
N MET A 1 -14.22 12.44 -6.88
CA MET A 1 -14.43 11.44 -5.82
C MET A 1 -14.17 12.05 -4.45
N LYS A 2 -15.13 12.04 -3.51
CA LYS A 2 -14.92 12.41 -2.11
C LYS A 2 -14.69 11.11 -1.32
N PHE A 3 -13.49 10.93 -0.79
CA PHE A 3 -13.21 9.84 0.16
C PHE A 3 -13.76 10.19 1.55
N PRO A 4 -14.10 9.19 2.38
CA PRO A 4 -14.95 9.40 3.55
C PRO A 4 -14.20 10.17 4.64
N LYS A 5 -14.86 11.20 5.18
CA LYS A 5 -14.48 11.80 6.46
C LYS A 5 -14.72 10.77 7.57
N GLU A 6 -13.74 10.60 8.44
CA GLU A 6 -13.89 9.94 9.73
C GLU A 6 -15.11 10.54 10.45
N SER A 7 -16.10 9.70 10.72
CA SER A 7 -17.29 10.09 11.47
C SER A 7 -17.16 9.56 12.89
N ALA A 8 -17.01 10.50 13.82
CA ALA A 8 -17.29 10.32 15.23
C ALA A 8 -18.70 9.73 15.38
N LYS A 9 -18.80 8.49 15.89
CA LYS A 9 -20.09 7.86 16.21
C LYS A 9 -20.49 8.21 17.64
N THR A 10 -21.40 9.17 17.76
CA THR A 10 -22.22 9.38 18.94
C THR A 10 -23.43 8.42 18.89
N LEU A 11 -23.64 7.69 19.99
CA LEU A 11 -24.73 6.77 20.26
C LEU A 11 -26.13 7.32 19.89
N LYS A 12 -27.00 6.46 19.32
CA LYS A 12 -28.45 6.53 19.56
C LYS A 12 -29.11 5.14 19.59
N THR A 13 -30.07 5.09 20.50
CA THR A 13 -30.82 3.96 21.06
C THR A 13 -31.94 3.43 20.17
N TYR A 14 -32.21 2.14 20.39
CA TYR A 14 -33.39 1.30 20.09
C TYR A 14 -34.65 1.93 19.45
N SER A 15 -35.18 1.21 18.45
CA SER A 15 -36.63 1.09 18.25
C SER A 15 -36.98 -0.29 17.66
N ASN A 16 -37.63 -1.10 18.48
CA ASN A 16 -38.29 -2.36 18.14
C ASN A 16 -39.69 -2.05 17.63
N LYS A 17 -40.12 -2.66 16.52
CA LYS A 17 -41.56 -2.96 16.31
C LYS A 17 -41.77 -4.12 15.35
N ALA A 18 -42.29 -5.20 15.93
CA ALA A 18 -42.79 -6.40 15.30
C ALA A 18 -44.18 -6.20 14.67
N ASN A 19 -44.51 -7.02 13.68
CA ASN A 19 -45.80 -7.73 13.51
C ASN A 19 -45.70 -8.67 12.29
N LYS A 20 -45.80 -10.01 12.48
CA LYS A 20 -47.03 -10.86 12.39
C LYS A 20 -47.52 -11.01 10.93
N MET A 21 -47.82 -12.18 10.34
CA MET A 21 -48.13 -13.53 10.85
C MET A 21 -48.40 -14.50 9.66
N LYS A 22 -48.48 -15.82 9.97
CA LYS A 22 -49.12 -16.98 9.29
C LYS A 22 -48.18 -17.89 8.47
N GLN A 23 -47.73 -19.02 9.05
CA GLN A 23 -48.39 -20.34 9.24
C GLN A 23 -48.58 -21.13 7.93
N TYR A 24 -47.79 -22.19 7.74
CA TYR A 24 -48.27 -23.52 7.40
C TYR A 24 -47.36 -24.60 8.00
N SER A 25 -48.02 -25.60 8.56
CA SER A 25 -47.56 -26.77 9.28
C SER A 25 -47.08 -27.89 8.34
N LEU A 26 -45.92 -28.47 8.61
CA LEU A 26 -45.65 -29.86 8.24
C LEU A 26 -44.76 -30.52 9.30
N LEU A 27 -45.32 -31.54 9.95
CA LEU A 27 -44.63 -32.43 10.89
C LEU A 27 -43.45 -33.11 10.19
N PHE A 28 -42.24 -32.87 10.67
CA PHE A 28 -41.12 -33.80 10.52
C PHE A 28 -40.67 -34.23 11.92
N LEU A 29 -40.98 -35.48 12.25
CA LEU A 29 -40.39 -36.22 13.37
C LEU A 29 -38.89 -36.38 13.08
N LEU A 30 -38.08 -35.47 13.61
CA LEU A 30 -36.62 -35.63 13.68
C LEU A 30 -36.26 -35.92 15.13
N PHE A 31 -35.62 -37.07 15.31
CA PHE A 31 -34.97 -37.51 16.54
C PHE A 31 -34.13 -36.36 17.12
N ILE A 32 -34.52 -35.86 18.28
CA ILE A 32 -33.75 -34.91 19.07
C ILE A 32 -32.64 -35.73 19.74
N PHE A 33 -31.51 -35.88 19.06
CA PHE A 33 -30.25 -36.05 19.78
C PHE A 33 -29.94 -34.71 20.46
N PRO A 34 -29.74 -34.66 21.79
CA PRO A 34 -29.16 -33.48 22.40
C PRO A 34 -27.68 -33.48 22.01
N THR A 35 -27.35 -32.96 20.83
CA THR A 35 -26.02 -32.40 20.65
C THR A 35 -25.95 -31.21 21.58
N ILE A 36 -25.37 -31.45 22.75
CA ILE A 36 -24.76 -30.43 23.57
C ILE A 36 -23.68 -29.81 22.68
N LEU A 37 -24.08 -28.85 21.87
CA LEU A 37 -23.20 -27.82 21.34
C LEU A 37 -22.86 -26.95 22.55
N LEU A 38 -21.89 -27.42 23.34
CA LEU A 38 -20.96 -26.54 24.01
C LEU A 38 -20.24 -25.81 22.87
N GLY A 39 -20.87 -24.75 22.36
CA GLY A 39 -20.12 -23.71 21.70
C GLY A 39 -19.20 -23.16 22.77
N ASP A 40 -17.92 -23.53 22.72
CA ASP A 40 -16.91 -22.76 23.41
C ASP A 40 -17.14 -21.31 22.97
N GLU A 41 -17.54 -20.46 23.91
CA GLU A 41 -17.44 -19.03 23.71
C GLU A 41 -15.97 -18.77 23.42
N ILE A 42 -15.64 -18.58 22.13
CA ILE A 42 -14.29 -18.23 21.71
C ILE A 42 -14.01 -16.89 22.41
N LYS A 43 -13.30 -16.95 23.54
CA LYS A 43 -12.89 -15.74 24.24
C LYS A 43 -12.03 -14.94 23.26
N PRO A 44 -12.35 -13.66 23.02
CA PRO A 44 -11.52 -12.83 22.16
C PRO A 44 -10.13 -12.76 22.77
N LYS A 45 -9.10 -13.05 21.96
CA LYS A 45 -7.70 -12.94 22.36
C LYS A 45 -7.39 -11.50 22.78
N THR A 46 -6.56 -11.36 23.81
CA THR A 46 -6.13 -10.09 24.39
C THR A 46 -4.64 -9.83 24.07
N LEU A 47 -4.13 -8.66 24.44
CA LEU A 47 -2.70 -8.34 24.30
C LEU A 47 -1.78 -9.37 24.97
N ILE A 48 -2.21 -9.93 26.11
CA ILE A 48 -1.44 -10.95 26.85
C ILE A 48 -1.28 -12.22 26.03
N ASP A 49 -2.27 -12.55 25.19
CA ASP A 49 -2.23 -13.74 24.33
C ASP A 49 -1.33 -13.51 23.09
N TYR A 50 -1.25 -12.27 22.60
CA TYR A 50 -0.51 -11.92 21.39
C TYR A 50 0.96 -11.57 21.64
N GLU A 51 1.33 -11.06 22.81
CA GLU A 51 2.71 -10.68 23.12
C GLU A 51 3.70 -11.86 22.97
N PRO A 52 3.43 -13.07 23.48
CA PRO A 52 4.33 -14.21 23.28
C PRO A 52 4.48 -14.60 21.81
N ILE A 53 3.40 -14.50 21.02
CA ILE A 53 3.41 -14.79 19.58
C ILE A 53 4.33 -13.80 18.87
N LEU A 54 4.19 -12.50 19.15
CA LEU A 54 5.05 -11.47 18.58
C LEU A 54 6.52 -11.69 18.94
N ARG A 55 6.83 -11.96 20.22
CA ARG A 55 8.21 -12.23 20.66
C ARG A 55 8.81 -13.44 19.94
N ASN A 56 8.04 -14.51 19.78
CA ASN A 56 8.44 -15.68 19.02
C ASN A 56 8.65 -15.34 17.54
N ALA A 57 7.74 -14.58 16.93
CA ALA A 57 7.84 -14.17 15.53
C ALA A 57 9.09 -13.35 15.23
N ILE A 58 9.43 -12.39 16.09
CA ILE A 58 10.69 -11.61 15.98
C ILE A 58 11.92 -12.51 16.17
N THR A 59 11.89 -13.44 17.13
CA THR A 59 13.01 -14.36 17.37
C THR A 59 13.26 -15.28 16.17
N GLN A 60 12.19 -15.81 15.58
CA GLN A 60 12.29 -16.65 14.39
C GLN A 60 12.69 -15.84 13.15
N PHE A 61 12.18 -14.61 12.99
CA PHE A 61 12.64 -13.69 11.95
C PHE A 61 14.15 -13.49 12.01
N GLU A 62 14.70 -13.17 13.18
CA GLU A 62 16.15 -13.00 13.35
C GLU A 62 16.91 -14.27 13.01
N THR A 63 16.37 -15.43 13.38
CA THR A 63 16.98 -16.73 13.07
C THR A 63 17.03 -16.96 11.56
N VAL A 64 15.92 -16.75 10.85
CA VAL A 64 15.82 -16.85 9.39
C VAL A 64 16.79 -15.88 8.72
N PHE A 65 16.82 -14.62 9.18
CA PHE A 65 17.69 -13.59 8.65
C PHE A 65 19.18 -13.96 8.83
N LYS A 66 19.59 -14.38 10.02
CA LYS A 66 20.99 -14.72 10.36
C LYS A 66 21.45 -16.01 9.69
N SER A 67 20.60 -17.05 9.66
CA SER A 67 20.97 -18.37 9.14
C SER A 67 20.87 -18.52 7.62
N SER A 68 20.29 -17.54 6.91
CA SER A 68 20.16 -17.62 5.45
C SER A 68 21.50 -17.88 4.74
N PRO A 69 21.58 -18.84 3.81
CA PRO A 69 22.78 -19.18 3.06
C PRO A 69 23.13 -18.16 1.96
N LYS A 70 22.17 -17.30 1.57
CA LYS A 70 22.43 -16.12 0.74
C LYS A 70 22.11 -14.85 1.52
N LYS A 71 22.84 -13.79 1.20
CA LYS A 71 22.65 -12.46 1.75
C LYS A 71 22.52 -11.45 0.62
N HIS A 72 21.86 -10.34 0.91
CA HIS A 72 21.78 -9.22 0.00
C HIS A 72 22.11 -7.93 0.76
N ASP A 73 23.12 -7.20 0.30
CA ASP A 73 23.71 -6.06 1.02
C ASP A 73 22.68 -5.01 1.44
N LEU A 74 21.76 -4.62 0.55
CA LEU A 74 20.71 -3.64 0.86
C LEU A 74 19.72 -4.13 1.92
N VAL A 75 19.43 -5.43 1.95
CA VAL A 75 18.54 -6.04 2.94
C VAL A 75 19.28 -6.09 4.28
N GLU A 76 20.54 -6.53 4.28
CA GLU A 76 21.36 -6.57 5.49
C GLU A 76 21.53 -5.19 6.13
N GLN A 77 21.81 -4.18 5.33
CA GLN A 77 21.95 -2.80 5.80
C GLN A 77 20.71 -2.36 6.57
N LYS A 78 19.53 -2.50 5.96
CA LYS A 78 18.26 -2.03 6.54
C LYS A 78 17.87 -2.85 7.76
N VAL A 79 17.91 -4.19 7.66
CA VAL A 79 17.52 -5.07 8.76
C VAL A 79 18.45 -4.93 9.96
N ASN A 80 19.78 -4.93 9.76
CA ASN A 80 20.72 -4.78 10.87
C ASN A 80 20.60 -3.42 11.54
N PHE A 81 20.42 -2.34 10.75
CA PHE A 81 20.19 -1.01 11.29
C PHE A 81 18.94 -0.99 12.17
N MET A 82 17.82 -1.53 11.68
CA MET A 82 16.55 -1.52 12.41
C MET A 82 16.58 -2.39 13.66
N ILE A 83 17.21 -3.57 13.62
CA ILE A 83 17.45 -4.39 14.83
C ILE A 83 18.26 -3.60 15.85
N SER A 84 19.33 -2.91 15.43
CA SER A 84 20.13 -2.05 16.32
C SER A 84 19.29 -0.92 16.94
N GLN A 85 18.42 -0.27 16.16
CA GLN A 85 17.52 0.77 16.68
C GLN A 85 16.50 0.21 17.68
N ALA A 86 15.95 -0.98 17.43
CA ALA A 86 15.06 -1.66 18.36
C ALA A 86 15.76 -2.03 19.67
N MET A 87 17.00 -2.54 19.61
CA MET A 87 17.80 -2.88 20.79
C MET A 87 18.15 -1.65 21.64
N LYS A 88 18.35 -0.49 21.02
CA LYS A 88 18.52 0.80 21.73
C LYS A 88 17.20 1.35 22.29
N GLY A 89 16.07 0.74 21.93
CA GLY A 89 14.73 1.21 22.26
C GLY A 89 14.34 2.47 21.51
N GLU A 90 14.96 2.79 20.38
CA GLU A 90 14.64 3.98 19.55
C GLU A 90 13.42 3.75 18.64
N ILE A 91 13.04 2.50 18.43
CA ILE A 91 11.78 2.09 17.80
C ILE A 91 11.11 1.04 18.68
N THR A 92 9.79 1.07 18.77
CA THR A 92 9.00 0.11 19.55
C THR A 92 8.16 -0.79 18.65
N PHE A 93 7.72 -1.93 19.18
CA PHE A 93 6.74 -2.79 18.54
C PHE A 93 5.43 -2.70 19.31
N LEU A 94 4.33 -2.40 18.61
CA LEU A 94 3.01 -2.26 19.19
C LEU A 94 2.06 -3.28 18.56
N ILE A 95 1.16 -3.85 19.37
CA ILE A 95 0.11 -4.75 18.87
C ILE A 95 -1.19 -3.97 18.76
N ASP A 96 -1.78 -3.95 17.56
CA ASP A 96 -3.11 -3.37 17.35
C ASP A 96 -4.17 -4.48 17.32
N VAL A 97 -4.89 -4.62 18.43
CA VAL A 97 -5.99 -5.59 18.59
C VAL A 97 -7.21 -5.25 17.75
N ASN A 98 -7.32 -4.01 17.26
CA ASN A 98 -8.41 -3.56 16.40
C ASN A 98 -7.94 -3.33 14.96
N GLY A 99 -6.71 -3.76 14.63
CA GLY A 99 -6.12 -3.57 13.33
C GLY A 99 -6.91 -4.25 12.21
N ASN A 100 -6.59 -3.86 10.98
CA ASN A 100 -7.17 -4.45 9.79
C ASN A 100 -7.02 -5.98 9.79
N GLN A 101 -7.94 -6.66 9.10
CA GLN A 101 -7.97 -8.13 9.00
C GLN A 101 -7.40 -8.61 7.65
N ASP A 102 -6.38 -7.91 7.16
CA ASP A 102 -5.71 -8.18 5.89
C ASP A 102 -4.22 -7.78 5.94
N LEU A 103 -3.54 -7.88 4.80
CA LEU A 103 -2.11 -7.55 4.65
C LEU A 103 -1.72 -6.09 4.91
N SER A 104 -2.67 -5.17 5.10
CA SER A 104 -2.39 -3.79 5.52
C SER A 104 -2.29 -3.63 7.04
N ALA A 105 -2.41 -4.73 7.79
CA ALA A 105 -2.44 -4.71 9.25
C ALA A 105 -1.06 -4.53 9.90
N MET A 106 0.04 -4.44 9.15
CA MET A 106 1.35 -4.06 9.67
C MET A 106 1.72 -2.71 9.09
N GLY A 107 2.31 -1.84 9.91
CA GLY A 107 2.64 -0.48 9.47
C GLY A 107 3.66 0.21 10.37
N PHE A 108 4.54 1.00 9.76
CA PHE A 108 5.41 1.94 10.45
C PHE A 108 4.65 3.23 10.78
N VAL A 109 4.78 3.68 12.04
CA VAL A 109 4.21 4.93 12.54
C VAL A 109 5.29 5.76 13.20
N ASP A 110 5.55 6.95 12.66
CA ASP A 110 6.62 7.84 13.16
C ASP A 110 6.24 8.69 14.38
N PHE A 111 4.95 8.82 14.70
CA PHE A 111 4.41 9.72 15.72
C PHE A 111 5.02 11.14 15.68
N TYR A 112 5.23 11.68 14.48
CA TYR A 112 5.81 13.00 14.28
C TYR A 112 4.97 14.08 14.97
N ASN A 113 5.65 14.97 15.71
CA ASN A 113 5.07 15.99 16.60
C ASN A 113 4.34 15.43 17.84
N GLU A 114 4.40 14.13 18.11
CA GLU A 114 4.01 13.56 19.39
C GLU A 114 5.25 13.28 20.24
N ASN A 115 5.12 13.36 21.57
CA ASN A 115 6.20 13.00 22.49
C ASN A 115 6.28 11.46 22.65
N LYS A 116 6.35 10.74 21.53
CA LYS A 116 6.37 9.28 21.44
C LYS A 116 7.46 8.83 20.48
N LYS A 117 8.02 7.65 20.75
CA LYS A 117 8.99 7.02 19.85
C LYS A 117 8.26 6.41 18.65
N PRO A 118 8.89 6.38 17.46
CA PRO A 118 8.32 5.68 16.31
C PRO A 118 8.09 4.20 16.64
N ALA A 119 7.15 3.57 15.94
CA ALA A 119 6.77 2.19 16.18
C ALA A 119 6.51 1.41 14.89
N ILE A 120 6.74 0.10 14.95
CA ILE A 120 6.14 -0.87 14.04
C ILE A 120 4.86 -1.38 14.72
N VAL A 121 3.72 -1.05 14.14
CA VAL A 121 2.40 -1.50 14.60
C VAL A 121 2.05 -2.78 13.87
N ILE A 122 1.65 -3.80 14.63
CA ILE A 122 1.35 -5.14 14.12
C ILE A 122 -0.07 -5.50 14.55
N GLY A 123 -0.96 -5.57 13.59
CA GLY A 123 -2.33 -6.02 13.76
C GLY A 123 -2.41 -7.53 13.98
N THR A 124 -3.45 -7.96 14.67
CA THR A 124 -3.60 -9.36 15.08
C THR A 124 -3.67 -10.33 13.91
N TYR A 125 -4.09 -9.88 12.72
CA TYR A 125 -4.12 -10.69 11.51
C TYR A 125 -2.79 -11.41 11.25
N PHE A 126 -1.66 -10.69 11.31
CA PHE A 126 -0.34 -11.29 11.10
C PHE A 126 0.04 -12.28 12.21
N LEU A 127 -0.36 -12.00 13.45
CA LEU A 127 -0.06 -12.85 14.61
C LEU A 127 -0.92 -14.13 14.60
N ASP A 128 -2.17 -14.04 14.17
CA ASP A 128 -3.08 -15.18 14.03
C ASP A 128 -2.65 -16.13 12.91
N GLN A 129 -2.03 -15.60 11.85
CA GLN A 129 -1.52 -16.40 10.73
C GLN A 129 -0.11 -16.94 10.95
N PHE A 130 0.63 -16.45 11.96
CA PHE A 130 2.07 -16.71 12.09
C PHE A 130 2.43 -18.20 12.12
N ASP A 131 1.68 -19.02 12.85
CA ASP A 131 1.96 -20.46 12.94
C ASP A 131 1.77 -21.19 11.60
N LYS A 132 0.88 -20.70 10.73
CA LYS A 132 0.57 -21.32 9.44
C LYS A 132 1.44 -20.77 8.32
N ASN A 133 1.66 -19.46 8.33
CA ASN A 133 2.30 -18.70 7.27
C ASN A 133 3.30 -17.70 7.88
N PRO A 134 4.41 -18.17 8.49
CA PRO A 134 5.37 -17.26 9.13
C PRO A 134 6.09 -16.36 8.12
N SER A 135 6.18 -16.79 6.85
CA SER A 135 6.84 -16.06 5.77
C SER A 135 6.29 -14.65 5.59
N ILE A 136 4.95 -14.51 5.62
CA ILE A 136 4.27 -13.24 5.38
C ILE A 136 4.54 -12.22 6.48
N PHE A 137 4.71 -12.69 7.73
CA PHE A 137 5.14 -11.83 8.82
C PHE A 137 6.57 -11.32 8.57
N TYR A 138 7.47 -12.20 8.13
CA TYR A 138 8.87 -11.84 7.89
C TYR A 138 9.02 -10.83 6.75
N SER A 139 8.33 -11.06 5.62
CA SER A 139 8.37 -10.17 4.47
C SER A 139 7.73 -8.81 4.78
N ALA A 140 6.54 -8.78 5.39
CA ALA A 140 5.91 -7.54 5.83
C ALA A 140 6.76 -6.76 6.86
N LEU A 141 7.44 -7.47 7.78
CA LEU A 141 8.34 -6.80 8.73
C LEU A 141 9.52 -6.10 8.02
N VAL A 142 10.07 -6.73 6.98
CA VAL A 142 11.15 -6.13 6.18
C VAL A 142 10.66 -4.92 5.37
N HIS A 143 9.42 -4.96 4.89
CA HIS A 143 8.75 -3.82 4.29
C HIS A 143 8.74 -2.63 5.26
N GLU A 144 8.22 -2.83 6.47
CA GLU A 144 8.13 -1.76 7.47
C GLU A 144 9.48 -1.31 8.01
N PHE A 145 10.47 -2.21 8.09
CA PHE A 145 11.84 -1.84 8.40
C PHE A 145 12.44 -0.91 7.34
N THR A 146 12.01 -1.01 6.09
CA THR A 146 12.46 -0.10 5.03
C THR A 146 11.92 1.31 5.27
N HIS A 147 10.61 1.45 5.54
CA HIS A 147 10.02 2.74 5.91
C HIS A 147 10.66 3.36 7.15
N ALA A 148 10.89 2.55 8.19
CA ALA A 148 11.54 3.01 9.40
C ALA A 148 12.99 3.44 9.16
N TYR A 149 13.74 2.67 8.36
CA TYR A 149 15.11 3.01 7.98
C TYR A 149 15.18 4.37 7.29
N ASP A 150 14.26 4.61 6.36
CA ASP A 150 14.20 5.87 5.62
C ASP A 150 13.83 7.06 6.52
N PHE A 151 12.95 6.84 7.50
CA PHE A 151 12.67 7.86 8.52
C PHE A 151 13.93 8.26 9.30
N PHE A 152 14.73 7.29 9.75
CA PHE A 152 15.94 7.57 10.54
C PHE A 152 17.09 8.18 9.72
N ASN A 153 17.22 7.80 8.44
CA ASN A 153 18.36 8.21 7.61
C ASN A 153 18.06 9.37 6.65
N SER A 154 16.77 9.64 6.41
CA SER A 154 16.28 10.64 5.46
C SER A 154 15.09 11.42 6.02
N GLN A 155 15.15 11.84 7.29
CA GLN A 155 14.00 12.44 8.00
C GLN A 155 13.43 13.71 7.32
N ARG A 156 14.28 14.64 6.86
CA ARG A 156 13.83 15.89 6.19
C ARG A 156 12.99 15.59 4.96
N TYR A 157 13.44 14.57 4.26
CA TYR A 157 12.82 13.98 3.11
C TYR A 157 11.50 13.35 3.56
N PHE A 158 11.50 12.46 4.55
CA PHE A 158 10.33 11.79 5.13
C PHE A 158 9.14 12.71 5.46
N LEU A 159 9.43 13.89 6.01
CA LEU A 159 8.41 14.86 6.41
C LEU A 159 7.78 15.61 5.24
N PHE A 160 8.56 15.88 4.18
CA PHE A 160 8.03 16.39 2.92
C PHE A 160 7.13 15.34 2.24
N TYR A 161 7.36 14.05 2.50
CA TYR A 161 6.72 12.94 1.80
C TYR A 161 5.31 12.61 2.24
N LYS A 162 4.94 12.88 3.50
CA LYS A 162 3.59 12.56 3.99
C LYS A 162 2.47 13.18 3.17
N ASN A 163 2.74 14.33 2.56
CA ASN A 163 1.75 15.08 1.79
C ASN A 163 1.97 15.00 0.27
N ASN A 164 2.99 14.26 -0.20
CA ASN A 164 3.30 14.13 -1.63
C ASN A 164 3.05 12.70 -2.11
N ARG A 165 1.98 12.53 -2.91
CA ARG A 165 1.55 11.21 -3.39
C ARG A 165 2.50 10.56 -4.38
N ILE A 166 3.24 11.34 -5.19
CA ILE A 166 4.26 10.81 -6.10
C ILE A 166 5.37 10.17 -5.28
N VAL A 167 5.86 10.91 -4.28
CA VAL A 167 6.96 10.42 -3.45
C VAL A 167 6.51 9.24 -2.62
N LYS A 168 5.32 9.27 -2.00
CA LYS A 168 4.77 8.12 -1.28
C LYS A 168 4.80 6.84 -2.13
N ALA A 169 4.32 6.91 -3.38
CA ALA A 169 4.30 5.73 -4.25
C ALA A 169 5.70 5.17 -4.56
N LEU A 170 6.72 6.02 -4.60
CA LEU A 170 8.11 5.60 -4.81
C LEU A 170 8.72 4.99 -3.55
N PHE A 171 8.42 5.53 -2.37
CA PHE A 171 8.83 4.92 -1.09
C PHE A 171 8.25 3.51 -0.92
N GLU A 172 7.01 3.32 -1.36
CA GLU A 172 6.36 2.02 -1.37
C GLU A 172 7.03 1.07 -2.39
N ALA A 173 7.44 1.60 -3.56
CA ALA A 173 8.18 0.82 -4.54
C ALA A 173 9.54 0.36 -4.01
N ASP A 174 10.26 1.24 -3.32
CA ASP A 174 11.53 0.89 -2.66
C ASP A 174 11.32 -0.15 -1.56
N ALA A 175 10.28 -0.03 -0.74
CA ALA A 175 9.95 -1.01 0.29
C ALA A 175 9.60 -2.37 -0.32
N TYR A 176 8.77 -2.42 -1.37
CA TYR A 176 8.47 -3.65 -2.10
C TYR A 176 9.69 -4.26 -2.80
N ALA A 177 10.64 -3.45 -3.27
CA ALA A 177 11.88 -3.95 -3.84
C ALA A 177 12.73 -4.66 -2.78
N ILE A 178 12.89 -4.06 -1.60
CA ILE A 178 13.65 -4.65 -0.49
C ILE A 178 12.94 -5.90 0.05
N GLU A 179 11.62 -5.87 0.15
CA GLU A 179 10.80 -7.03 0.51
C GLU A 179 10.99 -8.18 -0.48
N SER A 180 10.92 -7.90 -1.79
CA SER A 180 11.14 -8.90 -2.86
C SER A 180 12.53 -9.53 -2.77
N LEU A 181 13.56 -8.69 -2.57
CA LEU A 181 14.95 -9.13 -2.40
C LEU A 181 15.11 -9.99 -1.15
N PHE A 182 14.42 -9.66 -0.05
CA PHE A 182 14.41 -10.49 1.14
C PHE A 182 13.75 -11.85 0.88
N ILE A 183 12.58 -11.87 0.23
CA ILE A 183 11.88 -13.13 -0.09
C ILE A 183 12.79 -14.02 -0.95
N GLN A 184 13.37 -13.49 -2.04
CA GLN A 184 14.25 -14.25 -2.94
C GLN A 184 15.52 -14.76 -2.24
N ASN A 185 16.17 -13.94 -1.42
CA ASN A 185 17.50 -14.28 -0.89
C ASN A 185 17.45 -14.98 0.46
N TYR A 186 16.38 -14.82 1.25
CA TYR A 186 16.29 -15.33 2.62
C TYR A 186 15.19 -16.37 2.79
N LEU A 187 14.04 -16.24 2.11
CA LEU A 187 12.93 -17.17 2.29
C LEU A 187 13.02 -18.34 1.29
N VAL A 188 13.15 -18.04 -0.01
CA VAL A 188 13.21 -19.04 -1.09
C VAL A 188 14.44 -19.95 -0.93
N THR A 189 15.59 -19.37 -0.61
CA THR A 189 16.87 -20.12 -0.45
C THR A 189 16.83 -21.12 0.69
N GLN A 190 16.03 -20.84 1.72
CA GLN A 190 15.80 -21.72 2.87
C GLN A 190 14.58 -22.62 2.71
N LYS A 191 13.92 -22.58 1.54
CA LYS A 191 12.70 -23.36 1.22
C LYS A 191 11.55 -23.10 2.19
N ILE A 192 11.46 -21.88 2.72
CA ILE A 192 10.32 -21.45 3.52
C ILE A 192 9.10 -21.35 2.59
N LYS A 193 7.97 -21.95 2.99
CA LYS A 193 6.74 -21.92 2.21
C LYS A 193 6.23 -20.49 2.10
N LEU A 194 6.00 -20.04 0.86
CA LEU A 194 5.46 -18.72 0.55
C LEU A 194 3.94 -18.74 0.40
N THR A 195 3.31 -17.61 0.70
CA THR A 195 1.92 -17.31 0.38
C THR A 195 1.77 -16.87 -1.07
N LYS A 196 0.53 -16.71 -1.55
CA LYS A 196 0.28 -16.20 -2.90
C LYS A 196 0.70 -14.75 -3.08
N PHE A 197 0.64 -13.94 -2.03
CA PHE A 197 1.12 -12.56 -2.05
C PHE A 197 2.62 -12.51 -2.34
N GLU A 198 3.42 -13.28 -1.59
CA GLU A 198 4.88 -13.30 -1.74
C GLU A 198 5.30 -13.85 -3.12
N GLN A 199 4.59 -14.86 -3.63
CA GLN A 199 4.82 -15.35 -4.99
C GLN A 199 4.47 -14.30 -6.04
N PHE A 200 3.34 -13.61 -5.87
CA PHE A 200 2.96 -12.50 -6.76
C PHE A 200 4.01 -11.39 -6.75
N LEU A 201 4.52 -11.02 -5.57
CA LEU A 201 5.48 -9.94 -5.43
C LEU A 201 6.82 -10.25 -6.11
N ILE A 202 7.35 -11.48 -5.96
CA ILE A 202 8.55 -11.92 -6.70
C ILE A 202 8.31 -11.88 -8.21
N ASP A 203 7.18 -12.44 -8.66
CA ASP A 203 6.83 -12.47 -10.08
C ASP A 203 6.74 -11.06 -10.66
N ASP A 204 6.16 -10.11 -9.91
CA ASP A 204 6.02 -8.72 -10.32
C ASP A 204 7.36 -7.98 -10.34
N PHE A 205 8.20 -8.22 -9.33
CA PHE A 205 9.56 -7.69 -9.27
C PHE A 205 10.40 -8.14 -10.48
N GLU A 206 10.36 -9.42 -10.82
CA GLU A 206 11.15 -9.99 -11.92
C GLU A 206 10.62 -9.60 -13.30
N LYS A 207 9.30 -9.56 -13.49
CA LYS A 207 8.69 -9.40 -14.82
C LYS A 207 8.36 -7.96 -15.17
N THR A 208 7.93 -7.15 -14.19
CA THR A 208 7.43 -5.78 -14.44
C THR A 208 8.12 -4.71 -13.60
N GLN A 209 9.13 -5.08 -12.81
CA GLN A 209 9.85 -4.17 -11.91
C GLN A 209 8.89 -3.47 -10.94
N LEU A 210 7.98 -4.24 -10.31
CA LEU A 210 7.00 -3.75 -9.32
C LEU A 210 5.89 -2.85 -9.87
N SER A 211 5.73 -2.80 -11.19
CA SER A 211 4.72 -1.92 -11.79
C SER A 211 3.29 -2.33 -11.38
N LYS A 212 3.00 -3.63 -11.20
CA LYS A 212 1.64 -4.06 -10.85
C LYS A 212 1.30 -3.84 -9.39
N ILE A 213 2.21 -4.16 -8.45
CA ILE A 213 1.93 -3.94 -7.02
C ILE A 213 1.73 -2.44 -6.71
N ILE A 214 2.51 -1.56 -7.35
CA ILE A 214 2.35 -0.11 -7.22
C ILE A 214 1.07 0.38 -7.86
N LEU A 215 0.69 -0.17 -9.03
CA LEU A 215 -0.61 0.12 -9.63
C LEU A 215 -1.74 -0.25 -8.65
N ILE A 216 -1.72 -1.45 -8.09
CA ILE A 216 -2.80 -1.96 -7.22
C ILE A 216 -2.90 -1.14 -5.91
N ASN A 217 -1.76 -0.83 -5.28
CA ASN A 217 -1.77 -0.21 -3.94
C ASN A 217 -1.77 1.33 -3.98
N GLN A 218 -1.19 1.94 -5.01
CA GLN A 218 -1.04 3.40 -5.10
C GLN A 218 -1.91 4.03 -6.21
N ILE A 219 -2.55 3.19 -7.04
CA ILE A 219 -3.35 3.62 -8.20
C ILE A 219 -2.49 4.53 -9.09
N ALA A 220 -1.27 4.05 -9.38
CA ALA A 220 -0.25 4.81 -10.10
C ALA A 220 0.61 3.89 -10.99
N SER A 221 1.03 4.41 -12.13
CA SER A 221 1.96 3.78 -13.06
C SER A 221 3.38 4.15 -12.65
N LEU A 222 4.12 3.19 -12.10
CA LEU A 222 5.51 3.37 -11.69
C LEU A 222 6.41 3.89 -12.84
N PRO A 223 6.32 3.38 -14.08
CA PRO A 223 7.08 3.94 -15.19
C PRO A 223 6.81 5.45 -15.43
N LEU A 224 5.56 5.89 -15.29
CA LEU A 224 5.24 7.31 -15.46
C LEU A 224 5.72 8.15 -14.28
N LEU A 225 5.69 7.61 -13.06
CA LEU A 225 6.26 8.28 -11.88
C LEU A 225 7.76 8.53 -12.07
N HIS A 226 8.52 7.56 -12.59
CA HIS A 226 9.94 7.76 -12.91
C HIS A 226 10.15 8.85 -13.96
N ALA A 227 9.39 8.83 -15.06
CA ALA A 227 9.47 9.88 -16.08
C ALA A 227 9.12 11.27 -15.51
N PHE A 228 8.15 11.36 -14.60
CA PHE A 228 7.81 12.59 -13.90
C PHE A 228 8.97 13.11 -13.05
N LEU A 229 9.65 12.23 -12.29
CA LEU A 229 10.81 12.61 -11.50
C LEU A 229 11.99 13.05 -12.37
N GLU A 230 12.27 12.32 -13.46
CA GLU A 230 13.34 12.69 -14.40
C GLU A 230 13.13 14.11 -14.94
N ILE A 231 11.89 14.45 -15.31
CA ILE A 231 11.54 15.80 -15.75
C ILE A 231 11.73 16.81 -14.61
N ARG A 232 11.19 16.52 -13.41
CA ARG A 232 11.29 17.40 -12.25
C ARG A 232 12.75 17.71 -11.89
N ASP A 233 13.59 16.68 -11.91
CA ASP A 233 14.98 16.73 -11.45
C ASP A 233 15.99 17.11 -12.54
N SER A 234 15.53 17.23 -13.79
CA SER A 234 16.33 17.79 -14.88
C SER A 234 16.77 19.25 -14.61
N LYS A 235 17.82 19.68 -15.32
CA LYS A 235 18.37 21.04 -15.27
C LYS A 235 17.67 22.02 -16.22
N ASP A 236 16.61 21.58 -16.88
CA ASP A 236 15.83 22.42 -17.78
C ASP A 236 15.02 23.48 -17.01
N SER A 237 14.60 24.54 -17.70
CA SER A 237 13.73 25.56 -17.10
C SER A 237 12.32 25.02 -16.85
N ILE A 238 11.58 25.67 -15.95
CA ILE A 238 10.17 25.35 -15.68
C ILE A 238 9.35 25.24 -16.96
N GLU A 239 9.51 26.17 -17.92
CA GLU A 239 8.74 26.17 -19.17
C GLU A 239 9.02 24.92 -20.02
N LYS A 240 10.28 24.49 -20.08
CA LYS A 240 10.66 23.27 -20.80
C LYS A 240 10.10 22.03 -20.11
N LYS A 241 10.22 21.95 -18.78
CA LYS A 241 9.65 20.84 -18.00
C LYS A 241 8.14 20.72 -18.20
N VAL A 242 7.42 21.85 -18.11
CA VAL A 242 5.97 21.93 -18.37
C VAL A 242 5.64 21.51 -19.80
N THR A 243 6.46 21.88 -20.78
CA THR A 243 6.29 21.47 -22.18
C THR A 243 6.44 19.96 -22.32
N SER A 244 7.47 19.36 -21.71
CA SER A 244 7.66 17.89 -21.72
C SER A 244 6.48 17.16 -21.07
N LEU A 245 5.94 17.66 -19.96
CA LEU A 245 4.73 17.10 -19.35
C LEU A 245 3.53 17.19 -20.29
N ASN A 246 3.37 18.31 -20.98
CA ASN A 246 2.30 18.50 -21.95
C ASN A 246 2.42 17.54 -23.14
N ASP A 247 3.64 17.27 -23.61
CA ASP A 247 3.89 16.33 -24.70
C ASP A 247 3.58 14.88 -24.29
N ILE A 248 3.89 14.48 -23.05
CA ILE A 248 3.42 13.21 -22.48
C ILE A 248 1.88 13.15 -22.56
N GLY A 249 1.19 14.20 -22.10
CA GLY A 249 -0.26 14.24 -22.11
C GLY A 249 -0.86 14.18 -23.52
N LYS A 250 -0.28 14.87 -24.51
CA LYS A 250 -0.69 14.77 -25.91
C LYS A 250 -0.53 13.35 -26.46
N ASN A 251 0.61 12.72 -26.18
CA ASN A 251 0.86 11.35 -26.59
C ASN A 251 -0.15 10.36 -25.98
N LEU A 252 -0.57 10.59 -24.73
CA LEU A 252 -1.66 9.82 -24.11
C LEU A 252 -2.99 10.05 -24.85
N ILE A 253 -3.34 11.31 -25.13
CA ILE A 253 -4.58 11.63 -25.86
C ILE A 253 -4.64 10.95 -27.23
N GLU A 254 -3.55 11.02 -28.00
CA GLU A 254 -3.44 10.41 -29.33
C GLU A 254 -3.62 8.89 -29.30
N LYS A 255 -3.13 8.24 -28.24
CA LYS A 255 -3.20 6.78 -28.09
C LYS A 255 -4.51 6.31 -27.45
N PHE A 256 -5.37 7.20 -26.95
CA PHE A 256 -6.54 6.82 -26.16
C PHE A 256 -7.50 5.87 -26.88
N ASP A 257 -7.79 6.10 -28.16
CA ASP A 257 -8.75 5.28 -28.90
C ASP A 257 -8.24 3.87 -29.18
N SER A 258 -6.92 3.63 -29.09
CA SER A 258 -6.33 2.30 -29.23
C SER A 258 -6.71 1.36 -28.08
N ILE A 259 -7.06 1.89 -26.91
CA ILE A 259 -7.39 1.11 -25.70
C ILE A 259 -8.62 0.22 -25.93
N LYS A 260 -9.60 0.71 -26.70
CA LYS A 260 -10.85 -0.03 -26.97
C LYS A 260 -10.61 -1.35 -27.71
N GLY A 261 -9.51 -1.45 -28.47
CA GLY A 261 -9.16 -2.64 -29.24
C GLY A 261 -8.34 -3.66 -28.45
N LEU A 262 -7.92 -3.37 -27.22
CA LEU A 262 -7.07 -4.25 -26.43
C LEU A 262 -7.88 -5.43 -25.88
N LYS A 263 -7.44 -6.64 -26.22
CA LYS A 263 -8.03 -7.90 -25.74
C LYS A 263 -7.41 -8.39 -24.44
N ASP A 264 -6.14 -8.07 -24.22
CA ASP A 264 -5.44 -8.37 -22.97
C ASP A 264 -5.91 -7.39 -21.90
N TYR A 265 -6.64 -7.90 -20.91
CA TYR A 265 -7.28 -7.11 -19.88
C TYR A 265 -6.25 -6.48 -18.93
N ASP A 266 -5.23 -7.24 -18.52
CA ASP A 266 -4.18 -6.75 -17.61
C ASP A 266 -3.39 -5.63 -18.28
N ASN A 267 -2.94 -5.85 -19.52
CA ASN A 267 -2.24 -4.84 -20.30
C ASN A 267 -3.11 -3.59 -20.56
N LYS A 268 -4.42 -3.78 -20.77
CA LYS A 268 -5.37 -2.66 -20.88
C LYS A 268 -5.39 -1.83 -19.59
N MET A 269 -5.44 -2.47 -18.43
CA MET A 269 -5.45 -1.78 -17.13
C MET A 269 -4.12 -1.07 -16.83
N GLU A 270 -3.00 -1.69 -17.16
CA GLU A 270 -1.68 -1.03 -17.06
C GLU A 270 -1.59 0.23 -17.92
N ILE A 271 -2.10 0.18 -19.15
CA ILE A 271 -2.17 1.37 -20.03
C ILE A 271 -3.10 2.43 -19.43
N ILE A 272 -4.29 2.04 -18.94
CA ILE A 272 -5.23 2.96 -18.29
C ILE A 272 -4.59 3.64 -17.07
N ALA A 273 -3.73 2.94 -16.32
CA ALA A 273 -3.04 3.50 -15.16
C ALA A 273 -2.16 4.72 -15.51
N PHE A 274 -1.58 4.81 -16.71
CA PHE A 274 -0.87 6.02 -17.15
C PHE A 274 -1.77 7.25 -17.17
N TYR A 275 -3.01 7.10 -17.63
CA TYR A 275 -3.97 8.21 -17.69
C TYR A 275 -4.42 8.63 -16.30
N PHE A 276 -4.69 7.66 -15.40
CA PHE A 276 -5.03 7.95 -14.01
C PHE A 276 -3.88 8.64 -13.29
N THR A 277 -2.66 8.16 -13.45
CA THR A 277 -1.46 8.75 -12.85
C THR A 277 -1.26 10.18 -13.31
N TYR A 278 -1.35 10.42 -14.62
CA TYR A 278 -1.26 11.77 -15.19
C TYR A 278 -2.37 12.68 -14.65
N HIS A 279 -3.63 12.21 -14.70
CA HIS A 279 -4.78 12.98 -14.22
C HIS A 279 -4.66 13.36 -12.73
N LEU A 280 -4.28 12.40 -11.89
CA LEU A 280 -4.29 12.54 -10.43
C LEU A 280 -3.08 13.28 -9.89
N LEU A 281 -1.91 13.19 -10.53
CA LEU A 281 -0.64 13.62 -9.93
C LEU A 281 0.00 14.82 -10.63
N LEU A 282 -0.46 15.21 -11.82
CA LEU A 282 0.16 16.30 -12.58
C LEU A 282 0.22 17.62 -11.82
N ASP A 283 -0.83 17.99 -11.10
CA ASP A 283 -0.86 19.28 -10.37
C ASP A 283 0.20 19.28 -9.27
N GLN A 284 0.30 18.20 -8.51
CA GLN A 284 1.34 18.04 -7.49
C GLN A 284 2.73 18.12 -8.11
N LEU A 285 2.95 17.45 -9.26
CA LEU A 285 4.24 17.48 -9.93
C LEU A 285 4.65 18.87 -10.38
N VAL A 286 3.74 19.63 -10.99
CA VAL A 286 4.04 20.98 -11.47
C VAL A 286 4.25 21.92 -10.28
N TYR A 287 3.47 21.77 -9.21
CA TYR A 287 3.73 22.45 -7.94
C TYR A 287 5.13 22.14 -7.41
N ASP A 288 5.55 20.87 -7.39
CA ASP A 288 6.88 20.48 -6.91
C ASP A 288 8.00 21.07 -7.77
N ILE A 289 7.80 21.17 -9.09
CA ILE A 289 8.74 21.82 -10.01
C ILE A 289 8.89 23.31 -9.65
N GLU A 290 7.78 24.04 -9.53
CA GLU A 290 7.81 25.46 -9.18
C GLU A 290 8.43 25.67 -7.79
N GLN A 291 8.02 24.87 -6.80
CA GLN A 291 8.53 24.98 -5.43
C GLN A 291 10.03 24.70 -5.35
N LYS A 292 10.54 23.74 -6.12
CA LYS A 292 11.98 23.41 -6.13
C LYS A 292 12.84 24.51 -6.73
N GLU A 293 12.30 25.25 -7.71
CA GLU A 293 13.02 26.34 -8.39
C GLU A 293 12.75 27.72 -7.78
N SER A 294 11.81 27.81 -6.82
CA SER A 294 11.49 29.03 -6.10
C SER A 294 12.34 29.19 -4.83
N GLU A 295 12.84 30.41 -4.60
CA GLU A 295 13.47 30.80 -3.33
C GLU A 295 12.45 31.00 -2.20
N VAL A 296 11.18 31.24 -2.56
CA VAL A 296 10.08 31.47 -1.62
C VAL A 296 9.16 30.25 -1.59
N MET A 297 8.67 29.90 -0.40
CA MET A 297 7.66 28.86 -0.25
C MET A 297 6.35 29.28 -0.95
N ILE A 298 5.86 28.41 -1.82
CA ILE A 298 4.58 28.56 -2.52
C ILE A 298 3.53 27.83 -1.68
N GLU A 299 2.52 28.56 -1.23
CA GLU A 299 1.39 27.98 -0.51
C GLU A 299 0.60 27.04 -1.45
N PRO A 300 0.46 25.74 -1.13
CA PRO A 300 -0.20 24.76 -2.00
C PRO A 300 -1.60 25.17 -2.45
N GLU A 301 -2.35 25.89 -1.60
CA GLU A 301 -3.72 26.34 -1.88
C GLU A 301 -3.79 27.44 -2.94
N THR A 302 -2.68 28.12 -3.19
CA THR A 302 -2.60 29.22 -4.17
C THR A 302 -2.13 28.74 -5.54
N PHE A 303 -1.59 27.52 -5.62
CA PHE A 303 -1.12 26.94 -6.88
C PHE A 303 -2.28 26.65 -7.83
N SER A 304 -2.10 27.00 -9.11
CA SER A 304 -3.06 26.69 -10.16
C SER A 304 -2.37 26.36 -11.47
N LEU A 305 -2.70 25.19 -12.01
CA LEU A 305 -2.22 24.73 -13.32
C LEU A 305 -2.68 25.66 -14.47
N GLN A 306 -3.69 26.52 -14.25
CA GLN A 306 -4.19 27.45 -15.27
C GLN A 306 -3.13 28.46 -15.75
N LYS A 307 -2.08 28.71 -14.96
CA LYS A 307 -0.90 29.48 -15.38
C LYS A 307 -0.19 28.86 -16.61
N TYR A 308 -0.42 27.57 -16.87
CA TYR A 308 0.10 26.82 -18.01
C TYR A 308 -1.04 26.35 -18.92
N PRO A 309 -1.60 27.21 -19.80
CA PRO A 309 -2.87 26.95 -20.48
C PRO A 309 -2.88 25.70 -21.34
N ALA A 310 -1.78 25.42 -22.05
CA ALA A 310 -1.66 24.22 -22.88
C ALA A 310 -1.71 22.94 -22.03
N LEU A 311 -0.92 22.90 -20.95
CA LEU A 311 -0.87 21.76 -20.04
C LEU A 311 -2.21 21.55 -19.32
N PHE A 312 -2.84 22.64 -18.88
CA PHE A 312 -4.17 22.62 -18.27
C PHE A 312 -5.23 22.04 -19.21
N GLN A 313 -5.24 22.47 -20.48
CA GLN A 313 -6.18 21.97 -21.47
C GLN A 313 -5.94 20.48 -21.79
N THR A 314 -4.69 20.06 -21.89
CA THR A 314 -4.31 18.64 -22.05
C THR A 314 -4.80 17.80 -20.87
N LYS A 315 -4.55 18.24 -19.63
CA LYS A 315 -5.06 17.57 -18.43
C LYS A 315 -6.59 17.45 -18.44
N LYS A 316 -7.29 18.52 -18.83
CA LYS A 316 -8.76 18.52 -18.92
C LYS A 316 -9.27 17.45 -19.90
N GLN A 317 -8.67 17.34 -21.08
CA GLN A 317 -9.04 16.33 -22.07
C GLN A 317 -8.81 14.90 -21.55
N ILE A 318 -7.66 14.65 -20.91
CA ILE A 318 -7.39 13.36 -20.25
C ILE A 318 -8.42 13.08 -19.16
N THR A 319 -8.73 14.08 -18.33
CA THR A 319 -9.73 13.98 -17.25
C THR A 319 -11.11 13.57 -17.77
N GLU A 320 -11.52 14.12 -18.91
CA GLU A 320 -12.80 13.76 -19.55
C GLU A 320 -12.76 12.33 -20.10
N LYS A 321 -11.63 11.92 -20.68
CA LYS A 321 -11.41 10.58 -21.22
C LYS A 321 -11.36 9.49 -20.13
N VAL A 322 -10.69 9.71 -19.01
CA VAL A 322 -10.56 8.67 -17.95
C VAL A 322 -11.89 8.32 -17.28
N LYS A 323 -12.87 9.24 -17.26
CA LYS A 323 -14.20 8.98 -16.72
C LYS A 323 -14.89 7.77 -17.36
N SER A 324 -14.62 7.48 -18.64
CA SER A 324 -15.22 6.31 -19.30
C SER A 324 -14.68 4.97 -18.78
N TYR A 325 -13.54 4.98 -18.09
CA TYR A 325 -12.86 3.79 -17.57
C TYR A 325 -12.81 3.74 -16.04
N GLU A 326 -13.33 4.75 -15.32
CA GLU A 326 -13.27 4.86 -13.85
C GLU A 326 -13.83 3.62 -13.15
N ASN A 327 -15.06 3.23 -13.45
CA ASN A 327 -15.67 2.05 -12.85
C ASN A 327 -14.94 0.74 -13.22
N GLU A 328 -14.48 0.61 -14.46
CA GLU A 328 -13.77 -0.59 -14.92
C GLU A 328 -12.41 -0.73 -14.21
N PHE A 329 -11.70 0.38 -14.07
CA PHE A 329 -10.41 0.42 -13.41
C PHE A 329 -10.55 0.19 -11.90
N GLU A 330 -11.53 0.80 -11.23
CA GLU A 330 -11.80 0.56 -9.81
C GLU A 330 -12.15 -0.90 -9.52
N ASP A 331 -13.01 -1.52 -10.34
CA ASP A 331 -13.35 -2.94 -10.21
C ASP A 331 -12.11 -3.84 -10.38
N TYR A 332 -11.24 -3.52 -11.33
CA TYR A 332 -9.95 -4.21 -11.48
C TYR A 332 -9.08 -4.09 -10.22
N ILE A 333 -8.88 -2.88 -9.69
CA ILE A 333 -8.09 -2.67 -8.48
C ILE A 333 -8.64 -3.47 -7.31
N LEU A 334 -9.95 -3.44 -7.08
CA LEU A 334 -10.60 -4.18 -5.99
C LEU A 334 -10.42 -5.69 -6.14
N LYS A 335 -10.63 -6.23 -7.34
CA LYS A 335 -10.45 -7.66 -7.63
C LYS A 335 -9.02 -8.12 -7.45
N GLU A 336 -8.07 -7.35 -7.99
CA GLU A 336 -6.65 -7.70 -7.87
C GLU A 336 -6.15 -7.59 -6.43
N ASN A 337 -6.58 -6.56 -5.70
CA ASN A 337 -6.27 -6.44 -4.29
C ASN A 337 -6.83 -7.62 -3.47
N GLN A 338 -8.07 -8.02 -3.74
CA GLN A 338 -8.65 -9.22 -3.12
C GLN A 338 -7.86 -10.49 -3.49
N ARG A 339 -7.54 -10.67 -4.78
CA ARG A 339 -6.81 -11.83 -5.30
C ARG A 339 -5.45 -12.02 -4.62
N ILE A 340 -4.70 -10.94 -4.41
CA ILE A 340 -3.36 -11.04 -3.80
C ILE A 340 -3.41 -11.09 -2.26
N ARG A 341 -4.47 -10.61 -1.60
CA ARG A 341 -4.52 -10.47 -0.14
C ARG A 341 -5.34 -11.53 0.62
N THR A 342 -6.26 -12.24 -0.03
CA THR A 342 -7.21 -13.15 0.67
C THR A 342 -6.74 -14.60 0.81
N GLU A 343 -5.63 -14.98 0.19
CA GLU A 343 -5.18 -16.38 0.15
C GLU A 343 -3.87 -16.57 0.92
N ILE A 344 -3.95 -16.36 2.24
CA ILE A 344 -2.90 -16.67 3.24
C ILE A 344 -3.30 -17.93 3.99
#